data_AF-A0A8J7WWE7-F1
#
_entry.id   AF-A0A8J7WWE7-F1
#
_cell.length_a   1.000
_cell.length_b   1.000
_cell.length_c   1.000
_cell.angle_alpha   90.00
_cell.angle_beta   90.00
_cell.angle_gamma   90.00
#
_symmetry.space_group_name_H-M   'P 1'
#
loop_
_entity.id
_entity.type
_entity.pdbx_description
1 polymer ?
#
loop_
_entity_poly.entity_id
_entity_poly.type
_entity_poly.pdbx_seq_one_letter_code
_entity_poly.pdbx_strand_id
1 'polypeptide(L)'
;MPAFFAQVPDPRDRRGRRHALPVILALAVCAIAAGHGSQDAMAEWAADAPQELLAQVGARWDALRGRHAGPDERTVRRVLQRVDAGVLDAVACAFTAVHTAGANPAAPTPPGCALRVIAVDGKVLRGSGATGFAQVTLLAALDHAAGTILAQRQIDSKTN
;
A
#
# COMPACT_ATOMS: atom_id res chain seq x y z
N MET A 1 5.75 7.86 7.78
CA MET A 1 5.24 6.96 6.72
C MET A 1 6.10 5.70 6.52
N PRO A 2 7.43 5.74 6.27
CA PRO A 2 8.19 4.53 5.93
C PRO A 2 8.27 3.50 7.07
N ALA A 3 8.24 3.94 8.33
CA ALA A 3 8.32 3.03 9.48
C ALA A 3 7.20 1.97 9.53
N PHE A 4 5.99 2.29 9.03
CA PHE A 4 4.90 1.31 8.94
C PHE A 4 5.28 0.13 8.04
N PHE A 5 5.89 0.43 6.89
CA PHE A 5 6.31 -0.55 5.88
C PHE A 5 7.58 -1.33 6.26
N ALA A 6 8.25 -0.99 7.37
CA ALA A 6 9.38 -1.76 7.90
C ALA A 6 8.98 -3.17 8.38
N GLN A 7 7.68 -3.38 8.64
CA GLN A 7 7.12 -4.68 9.02
C GLN A 7 7.05 -5.67 7.86
N VAL A 8 7.18 -5.21 6.61
CA VAL A 8 7.16 -6.07 5.43
C VAL A 8 8.55 -6.72 5.27
N PRO A 9 8.67 -8.06 5.30
CA PRO A 9 9.95 -8.74 5.09
C PRO A 9 10.52 -8.41 3.72
N ASP A 10 11.81 -8.06 3.63
CA ASP A 10 12.45 -7.72 2.36
C ASP A 10 12.83 -8.98 1.55
N PRO A 11 12.13 -9.31 0.45
CA PRO A 11 12.34 -10.54 -0.30
C PRO A 11 13.56 -10.46 -1.22
N ARG A 12 14.26 -9.32 -1.27
CA ARG A 12 15.41 -9.10 -2.13
C ARG A 12 16.69 -9.60 -1.48
N ASP A 13 17.59 -10.16 -2.29
CA ASP A 13 18.96 -10.46 -1.85
C ASP A 13 19.64 -9.20 -1.30
N ARG A 14 20.41 -9.35 -0.21
CA ARG A 14 21.19 -8.26 0.41
C ARG A 14 22.09 -7.53 -0.58
N ARG A 15 22.65 -8.24 -1.57
CA ARG A 15 23.57 -7.67 -2.57
C ARG A 15 22.89 -6.69 -3.55
N GLY A 16 21.56 -6.67 -3.62
CA GLY A 16 20.79 -5.84 -4.56
C GLY A 16 20.04 -4.65 -3.95
N ARG A 17 20.25 -4.35 -2.67
CA ARG A 17 19.45 -3.35 -1.93
C ARG A 17 20.03 -1.95 -2.07
N ARG A 18 19.63 -1.23 -3.12
CA ARG A 18 19.97 0.20 -3.30
C ARG A 18 18.99 1.15 -2.59
N HIS A 19 17.71 0.81 -2.61
CA HIS A 19 16.64 1.55 -1.94
C HIS A 19 16.06 0.67 -0.83
N ALA A 20 15.88 1.23 0.36
CA ALA A 20 15.25 0.50 1.46
C ALA A 20 13.82 0.12 1.07
N LEU A 21 13.40 -1.12 1.34
CA LEU A 21 12.07 -1.60 0.97
C LEU A 21 10.95 -0.68 1.46
N PRO A 22 10.99 -0.17 2.71
CA PRO A 22 9.90 0.67 3.21
C PRO A 22 9.73 1.98 2.43
N VAL A 23 10.82 2.52 1.86
CA VAL A 23 10.77 3.71 1.00
C VAL A 23 10.11 3.38 -0.34
N ILE A 24 10.45 2.24 -0.95
CA ILE A 24 9.84 1.81 -2.22
C ILE A 24 8.33 1.63 -2.04
N LEU A 25 7.92 0.96 -0.97
CA LEU A 25 6.50 0.71 -0.68
C LEU A 25 5.77 2.03 -0.37
N ALA A 26 6.39 2.93 0.40
CA ALA A 26 5.82 4.24 0.66
C ALA A 26 5.60 5.05 -0.64
N LEU A 27 6.59 5.09 -1.53
CA LEU A 27 6.47 5.79 -2.81
C LEU A 27 5.41 5.15 -3.73
N ALA A 28 5.32 3.81 -3.76
CA ALA A 28 4.27 3.13 -4.50
C ALA A 28 2.87 3.47 -3.98
N VAL A 29 2.69 3.53 -2.65
CA VAL A 29 1.41 3.94 -2.03
C VAL A 29 1.08 5.40 -2.35
N CYS A 30 2.06 6.30 -2.30
CA CYS A 30 1.84 7.70 -2.71
C CYS A 30 1.46 7.82 -4.19
N ALA A 31 2.13 7.07 -5.07
CA ALA A 31 1.81 7.05 -6.50
C ALA A 31 0.37 6.56 -6.75
N ILE A 32 -0.06 5.48 -6.08
CA ILE A 32 -1.44 4.97 -6.16
C ILE A 32 -2.43 6.02 -5.65
N ALA A 33 -2.14 6.67 -4.52
CA ALA A 33 -2.97 7.74 -3.97
C ALA A 33 -3.08 8.95 -4.92
N ALA A 34 -2.03 9.20 -5.72
CA ALA A 34 -2.01 10.20 -6.78
C ALA A 34 -2.64 9.73 -8.11
N GLY A 35 -3.15 8.50 -8.18
CA GLY A 35 -3.83 7.95 -9.37
C GLY A 35 -2.95 7.15 -10.34
N HIS A 36 -1.68 6.89 -10.00
CA HIS A 36 -0.74 6.15 -10.84
C HIS A 36 -0.77 4.64 -10.51
N GLY A 37 -1.53 3.87 -11.30
CA GLY A 37 -1.82 2.46 -11.01
C GLY A 37 -0.90 1.42 -11.68
N SER A 38 -0.03 1.81 -12.63
CA SER A 38 0.92 0.89 -13.29
C SER A 38 2.31 0.99 -12.69
N GLN A 39 3.12 -0.07 -12.79
CA GLN A 39 4.49 -0.10 -12.27
C GLN A 39 5.37 0.99 -12.90
N ASP A 40 5.21 1.21 -14.20
CA ASP A 40 5.88 2.26 -14.96
C ASP A 40 5.45 3.64 -14.43
N ALA A 41 4.14 3.89 -14.30
CA ALA A 41 3.62 5.16 -13.81
C ALA A 41 4.03 5.44 -12.36
N MET A 42 4.15 4.41 -11.52
CA MET A 42 4.67 4.56 -10.15
C MET A 42 6.14 4.98 -10.15
N ALA A 43 6.96 4.40 -11.03
CA ALA A 43 8.37 4.76 -11.13
C ALA A 43 8.58 6.15 -11.73
N GLU A 44 7.79 6.53 -12.73
CA GLU A 44 7.77 7.89 -13.28
C GLU A 44 7.36 8.90 -12.20
N TRP A 45 6.24 8.66 -11.51
CA TRP A 45 5.80 9.51 -10.41
C TRP A 45 6.87 9.64 -9.32
N ALA A 46 7.55 8.55 -8.96
CA ALA A 46 8.62 8.58 -7.96
C ALA A 46 9.89 9.29 -8.45
N ALA A 47 10.15 9.31 -9.75
CA ALA A 47 11.26 10.06 -10.36
C ALA A 47 10.97 11.56 -10.40
N ASP A 48 9.70 11.94 -10.58
CA ASP A 48 9.23 13.32 -10.66
C ASP A 48 8.79 13.90 -9.29
N ALA A 49 8.79 13.09 -8.24
CA ALA A 49 8.41 13.52 -6.91
C ALA A 49 9.29 14.67 -6.38
N PRO A 50 8.72 15.65 -5.64
CA PRO A 50 9.47 16.74 -5.03
C PRO A 50 10.62 16.23 -4.17
N GLN A 51 11.76 16.92 -4.20
CA GLN A 51 12.96 16.50 -3.47
C GLN A 51 12.74 16.52 -1.95
N GLU A 52 11.91 17.42 -1.46
CA GLU A 52 11.51 17.51 -0.06
C GLU A 52 10.74 16.26 0.36
N LEU A 53 9.82 15.77 -0.48
CA LEU A 53 9.09 14.53 -0.23
C LEU A 53 10.06 13.36 -0.23
N LEU A 54 10.94 13.26 -1.23
CA LEU A 54 11.94 12.20 -1.32
C LEU A 54 12.88 12.18 -0.10
N ALA A 55 13.31 13.34 0.39
CA ALA A 55 14.09 13.46 1.61
C ALA A 55 13.30 12.99 2.84
N GLN A 56 12.04 13.45 3.01
CA GLN A 56 11.18 13.07 4.12
C GLN A 56 10.87 11.58 4.18
N VAL A 57 10.69 10.92 3.03
CA VAL A 57 10.49 9.46 2.97
C VAL A 57 11.79 8.67 3.11
N GLY A 58 12.95 9.35 3.17
CA GLY A 58 14.26 8.71 3.33
C GLY A 58 14.80 8.07 2.06
N ALA A 59 14.47 8.63 0.89
CA ALA A 59 14.99 8.15 -0.38
C ALA A 59 16.52 8.27 -0.44
N ARG A 60 17.15 7.35 -1.17
CA ARG A 60 18.61 7.30 -1.32
C ARG A 60 19.11 8.62 -1.93
N TRP A 61 20.18 9.18 -1.36
CA TRP A 61 20.94 10.27 -1.98
C TRP A 61 21.81 9.73 -3.14
N ASP A 62 21.67 10.32 -4.33
CA ASP A 62 22.50 10.03 -5.49
C ASP A 62 23.56 11.13 -5.64
N ALA A 63 24.77 10.87 -5.10
CA ALA A 63 25.86 11.84 -5.08
C ALA A 63 26.29 12.31 -6.48
N LEU A 64 26.14 11.48 -7.51
CA LEU A 64 26.50 11.83 -8.89
C LEU A 64 25.55 12.88 -9.49
N ARG A 65 24.28 12.88 -9.04
CA ARG A 65 23.25 13.81 -9.52
C ARG A 65 22.95 14.93 -8.53
N GLY A 66 23.53 14.89 -7.33
CA GLY A 66 23.30 15.86 -6.26
C GLY A 66 21.84 15.93 -5.80
N ARG A 67 21.10 14.82 -5.83
CA ARG A 67 19.67 14.77 -5.48
C ARG A 67 19.24 13.43 -4.90
N HIS A 68 18.10 13.39 -4.21
CA HIS A 68 17.46 12.13 -3.84
C HIS A 68 16.89 11.43 -5.07
N ALA A 69 17.06 10.11 -5.13
CA ALA A 69 16.62 9.28 -6.23
C ALA A 69 15.53 8.28 -5.78
N GLY A 70 14.40 8.32 -6.47
CA GLY A 70 13.37 7.29 -6.42
C GLY A 70 13.84 5.96 -7.04
N PRO A 71 13.11 4.86 -6.78
CA PRO A 71 13.37 3.57 -7.42
C PRO A 71 13.03 3.63 -8.92
N ASP A 72 13.76 2.87 -9.73
CA ASP A 72 13.39 2.65 -11.13
C ASP A 72 12.24 1.64 -11.27
N GLU A 73 11.63 1.61 -12.46
CA GLU A 73 10.56 0.68 -12.83
C GLU A 73 10.92 -0.78 -12.50
N ARG A 74 12.13 -1.21 -12.88
CA ARG A 74 12.60 -2.57 -12.64
C ARG A 74 12.63 -2.90 -11.14
N THR A 75 13.00 -1.94 -10.30
CA THR A 75 13.02 -2.07 -8.84
C THR A 75 11.60 -2.16 -8.29
N VAL A 76 10.70 -1.27 -8.73
CA VAL A 76 9.27 -1.30 -8.34
C VAL A 76 8.65 -2.65 -8.73
N ARG A 77 8.79 -3.06 -9.99
CA ARG A 77 8.27 -4.34 -10.49
C ARG A 77 8.80 -5.53 -9.71
N ARG A 78 10.11 -5.64 -9.52
CA ARG A 78 10.73 -6.77 -8.80
C ARG A 78 10.27 -6.86 -7.34
N VAL A 79 10.07 -5.72 -6.69
CA VAL A 79 9.55 -5.67 -5.32
C VAL A 79 8.11 -6.13 -5.29
N LEU A 80 7.24 -5.50 -6.09
CA LEU A 80 5.80 -5.80 -6.07
C LEU A 80 5.47 -7.24 -6.50
N GLN A 81 6.31 -7.86 -7.35
CA GLN A 81 6.15 -9.26 -7.74
C GLN A 81 6.54 -10.27 -6.64
N ARG A 82 7.24 -9.85 -5.59
CA ARG A 82 7.84 -10.75 -4.58
C ARG A 82 7.38 -10.47 -3.16
N VAL A 83 6.88 -9.28 -2.90
CA VAL A 83 6.34 -8.91 -1.58
C VAL A 83 5.07 -9.71 -1.32
N ASP A 84 4.93 -10.18 -0.08
CA ASP A 84 3.70 -10.79 0.39
C ASP A 84 2.57 -9.75 0.37
N ALA A 85 1.59 -9.97 -0.50
CA ALA A 85 0.47 -9.06 -0.70
C ALA A 85 -0.40 -8.91 0.55
N GLY A 86 -0.56 -9.97 1.34
CA GLY A 86 -1.36 -9.94 2.57
C GLY A 86 -0.69 -9.12 3.68
N VAL A 87 0.63 -9.28 3.85
CA VAL A 87 1.40 -8.46 4.81
C VAL A 87 1.41 -6.99 4.38
N LEU A 88 1.63 -6.71 3.10
CA LEU A 88 1.60 -5.34 2.58
C LEU A 88 0.22 -4.69 2.78
N ASP A 89 -0.84 -5.41 2.49
CA ASP A 89 -2.22 -4.93 2.65
C ASP A 89 -2.55 -4.62 4.12
N ALA A 90 -2.19 -5.50 5.04
CA ALA A 90 -2.39 -5.28 6.48
C ALA A 90 -1.65 -4.02 6.97
N VAL A 91 -0.41 -3.82 6.53
CA VAL A 91 0.38 -2.63 6.87
C VAL A 91 -0.21 -1.36 6.24
N ALA A 92 -0.68 -1.43 5.00
CA ALA A 92 -1.32 -0.31 4.32
C ALA A 92 -2.64 0.08 5.02
N CYS A 93 -3.46 -0.89 5.43
CA CYS A 93 -4.69 -0.67 6.21
C CYS A 93 -4.38 -0.05 7.58
N ALA A 94 -3.34 -0.53 8.28
CA ALA A 94 -2.93 0.06 9.55
C ALA A 94 -2.45 1.52 9.38
N PHE A 95 -1.69 1.80 8.32
CA PHE A 95 -1.26 3.15 7.99
C PHE A 95 -2.46 4.07 7.74
N THR A 96 -3.40 3.68 6.89
CA THR A 96 -4.56 4.51 6.57
C THR A 96 -5.45 4.73 7.79
N ALA A 97 -5.72 3.69 8.59
CA ALA A 97 -6.53 3.80 9.82
C ALA A 97 -5.95 4.82 10.81
N VAL A 98 -4.63 4.83 11.04
CA VAL A 98 -3.99 5.81 11.93
C VAL A 98 -4.12 7.25 11.41
N HIS A 99 -4.08 7.45 10.09
CA HIS A 99 -4.07 8.79 9.49
C HIS A 99 -5.47 9.33 9.16
N THR A 100 -6.51 8.51 9.30
CA THR A 100 -7.92 8.86 9.01
C THR A 100 -8.81 8.82 10.24
N ALA A 101 -8.31 8.34 11.39
CA ALA A 101 -9.03 8.23 12.66
C ALA A 101 -9.62 9.55 13.22
N GLY A 102 -9.39 10.69 12.56
CA GLY A 102 -10.05 11.97 12.86
C GLY A 102 -10.55 12.74 11.64
N ALA A 103 -10.51 12.15 10.43
CA ALA A 103 -10.82 12.85 9.18
C ALA A 103 -12.32 12.92 8.87
N ASN A 104 -13.15 12.12 9.55
CA ASN A 104 -14.58 12.08 9.32
C ASN A 104 -15.35 12.31 10.61
N PRO A 105 -16.00 13.49 10.79
CA PRO A 105 -16.91 13.72 11.89
C PRO A 105 -18.23 13.01 11.59
N ALA A 106 -18.24 11.67 11.67
CA ALA A 106 -19.50 10.93 11.63
C ALA A 106 -20.27 11.18 12.94
N ALA A 107 -21.58 11.36 12.79
CA ALA A 107 -22.56 11.85 13.76
C ALA A 107 -22.37 11.40 15.23
N PRO A 108 -22.76 12.24 16.21
CA PRO A 108 -22.61 11.94 17.63
C PRO A 108 -23.23 10.58 17.94
N THR A 109 -22.38 9.65 18.38
CA THR A 109 -22.83 8.35 18.87
C THR A 109 -23.65 8.60 20.16
N PRO A 110 -24.92 8.20 20.23
CA PRO A 110 -25.69 8.37 21.45
C PRO A 110 -25.02 7.59 22.60
N PRO A 111 -24.91 8.19 23.80
CA PRO A 111 -24.25 7.56 24.93
C PRO A 111 -24.97 6.24 25.27
N GLY A 112 -24.21 5.14 25.25
CA GLY A 112 -24.72 3.79 25.57
C GLY A 112 -24.70 2.79 24.41
N CYS A 113 -24.41 3.20 23.18
CA CYS A 113 -24.32 2.29 22.03
C CYS A 113 -23.10 2.59 21.16
N ALA A 114 -21.91 2.16 21.60
CA ALA A 114 -20.68 2.24 20.80
C ALA A 114 -20.62 1.09 19.77
N LEU A 115 -21.71 0.89 19.01
CA LEU A 115 -21.71 -0.11 17.95
C LEU A 115 -20.96 0.46 16.74
N ARG A 116 -19.82 -0.15 16.44
CA ARG A 116 -19.04 0.14 15.25
C ARG A 116 -19.71 -0.50 14.03
N VAL A 117 -20.12 0.30 13.07
CA VAL A 117 -20.71 -0.18 11.81
C VAL A 117 -19.58 -0.53 10.84
N ILE A 118 -19.49 -1.81 10.46
CA ILE A 118 -18.49 -2.33 9.54
C ILE A 118 -19.20 -2.89 8.30
N ALA A 119 -18.87 -2.38 7.12
CA ALA A 119 -19.29 -2.95 5.85
C ALA A 119 -18.32 -4.06 5.44
N VAL A 120 -18.83 -5.18 4.92
CA VAL A 120 -18.03 -6.30 4.44
C VAL A 120 -18.36 -6.53 2.97
N ASP A 121 -17.37 -6.39 2.09
CA ASP A 121 -17.54 -6.51 0.63
C ASP A 121 -16.55 -7.50 0.01
N GLY A 122 -17.00 -8.23 -1.00
CA GLY A 122 -16.20 -9.20 -1.75
C GLY A 122 -15.76 -8.65 -3.10
N LYS A 123 -14.48 -8.34 -3.27
CA LYS A 123 -13.91 -7.89 -4.54
C LYS A 123 -13.21 -9.01 -5.29
N VAL A 124 -13.64 -9.23 -6.53
CA VAL A 124 -12.94 -10.11 -7.47
C VAL A 124 -11.89 -9.28 -8.21
N LEU A 125 -10.61 -9.65 -8.08
CA LEU A 125 -9.52 -8.97 -8.76
C LEU A 125 -9.50 -9.33 -10.25
N ARG A 126 -9.83 -8.37 -11.11
CA ARG A 126 -9.73 -8.54 -12.57
C ARG A 126 -8.28 -8.76 -12.98
N GLY A 127 -8.03 -9.73 -13.85
CA GLY A 127 -6.69 -10.07 -14.37
C GLY A 127 -5.88 -11.05 -13.50
N SER A 128 -6.33 -11.38 -12.29
CA SER A 128 -5.63 -12.30 -11.38
C SER A 128 -5.69 -13.78 -11.79
N GLY A 129 -6.66 -14.17 -12.63
CA GLY A 129 -6.80 -15.53 -13.18
C GLY A 129 -6.09 -15.75 -14.52
N ALA A 130 -5.25 -14.82 -14.97
CA ALA A 130 -4.48 -15.02 -16.20
C ALA A 130 -3.47 -16.15 -15.99
N THR A 131 -3.28 -17.02 -16.99
CA THR A 131 -2.35 -18.18 -17.00
C THR A 131 -2.75 -19.39 -16.13
N GLY A 132 -4.05 -19.76 -16.10
CA GLY A 132 -4.50 -21.04 -15.53
C GLY A 132 -4.62 -21.07 -14.00
N PHE A 133 -4.43 -19.93 -13.34
CA PHE A 133 -4.67 -19.77 -11.91
C PHE A 133 -6.13 -19.40 -11.62
N ALA A 134 -6.64 -19.80 -10.46
CA ALA A 134 -7.95 -19.38 -9.99
C ALA A 134 -7.97 -17.85 -9.77
N GLN A 135 -9.08 -17.22 -10.12
CA GLN A 135 -9.27 -15.79 -9.93
C GLN A 135 -9.25 -15.45 -8.43
N VAL A 136 -8.47 -14.44 -8.05
CA VAL A 136 -8.35 -14.02 -6.65
C VAL A 136 -9.60 -13.26 -6.24
N THR A 137 -10.23 -13.73 -5.17
CA THR A 137 -11.36 -13.08 -4.50
C THR A 137 -10.89 -12.57 -3.14
N LEU A 138 -11.15 -11.30 -2.85
CA LEU A 138 -10.77 -10.63 -1.61
C LEU A 138 -12.04 -10.24 -0.85
N LEU A 139 -12.06 -10.49 0.46
CA LEU A 139 -13.08 -9.98 1.38
C LEU A 139 -12.48 -8.81 2.16
N ALA A 140 -13.08 -7.62 2.05
CA ALA A 140 -12.61 -6.42 2.72
C ALA A 140 -13.63 -5.94 3.76
N ALA A 141 -13.16 -5.56 4.93
CA ALA A 141 -13.95 -4.95 6.00
C ALA A 141 -13.67 -3.44 6.05
N LEU A 142 -14.67 -2.60 5.84
CA LEU A 142 -14.60 -1.15 5.83
C LEU A 142 -15.31 -0.56 7.04
N ASP A 143 -14.65 0.35 7.76
CA ASP A 143 -15.29 1.15 8.79
C ASP A 143 -16.06 2.31 8.15
N HIS A 144 -17.37 2.36 8.36
CA HIS A 144 -18.20 3.42 7.79
C HIS A 144 -17.93 4.79 8.41
N ALA A 145 -17.55 4.82 9.70
CA ALA A 145 -17.27 6.08 10.38
C ALA A 145 -15.94 6.66 9.88
N ALA A 146 -14.88 5.85 9.78
CA ALA A 146 -13.55 6.31 9.35
C ALA A 146 -13.37 6.35 7.81
N GLY A 147 -14.22 5.67 7.05
CA GLY A 147 -14.09 5.55 5.60
C GLY A 147 -12.87 4.71 5.16
N THR A 148 -12.36 3.85 6.03
CA THR A 148 -11.13 3.08 5.79
C THR A 148 -11.32 1.58 5.84
N ILE A 149 -10.53 0.87 5.02
CA ILE A 149 -10.40 -0.58 5.11
C ILE A 149 -9.64 -0.94 6.37
N LEU A 150 -10.24 -1.79 7.20
CA LEU A 150 -9.68 -2.30 8.45
C LEU A 150 -8.86 -3.57 8.24
N ALA A 151 -9.31 -4.40 7.32
CA ALA A 151 -8.65 -5.64 6.94
C ALA A 151 -9.16 -6.08 5.58
N GLN A 152 -8.28 -6.74 4.81
CA GLN A 152 -8.66 -7.46 3.62
C GLN A 152 -8.00 -8.84 3.63
N ARG A 153 -8.75 -9.86 3.20
CA ARG A 153 -8.28 -11.25 3.18
C ARG A 153 -8.67 -11.93 1.89
N GLN A 154 -7.73 -12.65 1.29
CA GLN A 154 -8.05 -13.56 0.20
C GLN A 154 -8.91 -14.71 0.71
N ILE A 155 -10.00 -14.98 0.00
CA ILE A 155 -10.90 -16.11 0.24
C ILE A 155 -10.89 -17.02 -0.98
N ASP A 156 -11.05 -18.33 -0.75
CA ASP A 156 -11.22 -19.30 -1.83
C ASP A 156 -12.51 -19.00 -2.60
N SER A 157 -12.54 -19.30 -3.89
CA SER A 157 -13.66 -18.95 -4.76
C SER A 157 -14.95 -19.59 -4.26
N LYS A 158 -15.87 -18.73 -3.77
CA LYS A 158 -17.20 -19.01 -3.20
C LYS A 158 -17.24 -20.09 -2.12
N THR A 159 -17.31 -19.66 -0.86
CA THR A 159 -18.12 -20.36 0.15
C THR A 159 -19.23 -19.40 0.54
N ASN A 160 -20.45 -19.67 0.07
CA ASN A 160 -21.69 -19.17 0.67
C ASN A 160 -22.28 -20.33 1.46
#